data_AF-A0A7X8HZ34-F1
#
_entry.id   AF-A0A7X8HZ34-F1
#
_cell.length_a   1.000
_cell.length_b   1.000
_cell.length_c   1.000
_cell.angle_alpha   90.00
_cell.angle_beta   90.00
_cell.angle_gamma   90.00
#
_symmetry.space_group_name_H-M   'P 1'
#
loop_
_entity.id
_entity.type
_entity.pdbx_description
1 polymer ?
#
loop_
_entity_poly.entity_id
_entity_poly.type
_entity_poly.pdbx_seq_one_letter_code
_entity_poly.pdbx_strand_id
1 'polypeptide(L)'
;MKPDIYIIGVGPYSIVIAELAESCGYQVKGYYHYNNERNNEVYFGKKIISSTNELFNNDITSMNFALSMGNNDIRLTLASQLREKGAMVPSLIHPSVEVSASATVGEGVILKRNVSIQAVTSIGKDTIVADNSVVCHHSDVDMGCFIASGSIVGAYTHLEKKVFIGQGVTIPSGKVKSIGEGAFVGAGSVVIKDVAKHEVVIGNPAKHLRFIEP
;
A
#
# COMPACT_ATOMS: atom_id res chain seq x y z
N MET A 1 -16.01 -10.29 19.59
CA MET A 1 -16.16 -8.83 19.37
C MET A 1 -15.21 -8.44 18.25
N LYS A 2 -15.57 -7.53 17.33
CA LYS A 2 -14.64 -7.10 16.26
C LYS A 2 -13.48 -6.31 16.89
N PRO A 3 -12.21 -6.54 16.50
CA PRO A 3 -11.10 -5.74 17.00
C PRO A 3 -11.20 -4.29 16.54
N ASP A 4 -10.78 -3.37 17.41
CA ASP A 4 -10.81 -1.93 17.12
C ASP A 4 -9.65 -1.54 16.21
N ILE A 5 -9.89 -0.60 15.29
CA ILE A 5 -8.87 -0.01 14.43
C ILE A 5 -9.11 1.48 14.22
N TYR A 6 -8.02 2.22 14.02
CA TYR A 6 -8.03 3.65 13.75
C TYR A 6 -7.35 3.94 12.42
N ILE A 7 -7.79 4.99 11.73
CA ILE A 7 -7.27 5.35 10.41
C ILE A 7 -6.35 6.57 10.54
N ILE A 8 -5.11 6.45 10.08
CA ILE A 8 -4.18 7.57 9.96
C ILE A 8 -4.33 8.21 8.59
N GLY A 9 -4.66 9.49 8.60
CA GLY A 9 -4.97 10.28 7.41
C GLY A 9 -6.46 10.56 7.29
N VAL A 10 -6.77 11.77 6.84
CA VAL A 10 -8.13 12.23 6.56
C VAL A 10 -8.14 12.84 5.17
N GLY A 11 -8.93 12.26 4.31
CA GLY A 11 -9.02 12.62 2.90
C GLY A 11 -9.78 11.54 2.13
N PRO A 12 -10.08 11.73 0.84
CA PRO A 12 -10.94 10.80 0.10
C PRO A 12 -10.50 9.34 0.19
N TYR A 13 -9.19 9.07 0.19
CA TYR A 13 -8.66 7.71 0.29
C TYR A 13 -8.83 7.06 1.68
N SER A 14 -8.92 7.86 2.76
CA SER A 14 -9.13 7.34 4.12
C SER A 14 -10.48 6.65 4.30
N ILE A 15 -11.49 7.07 3.53
CA ILE A 15 -12.82 6.43 3.51
C ILE A 15 -12.69 5.02 2.94
N VAL A 16 -11.95 4.88 1.84
CA VAL A 16 -11.71 3.61 1.16
C VAL A 16 -10.97 2.63 2.07
N ILE A 17 -9.99 3.12 2.84
CA ILE A 17 -9.26 2.29 3.82
C ILE A 17 -10.13 1.93 5.03
N ALA A 18 -11.00 2.84 5.49
CA ALA A 18 -11.96 2.54 6.56
C ALA A 18 -12.93 1.42 6.16
N GLU A 19 -13.54 1.51 4.98
CA GLU A 19 -14.44 0.47 4.46
C GLU A 19 -13.72 -0.88 4.25
N LEU A 20 -12.46 -0.84 3.80
CA LEU A 20 -11.64 -2.03 3.70
C LEU A 20 -11.41 -2.66 5.07
N ALA A 21 -11.03 -1.87 6.07
CA ALA A 21 -10.82 -2.37 7.43
C ALA A 21 -12.08 -3.01 8.00
N GLU A 22 -13.26 -2.41 7.77
CA GLU A 22 -14.55 -2.99 8.17
C GLU A 22 -14.85 -4.31 7.45
N SER A 23 -14.51 -4.39 6.16
CA SER A 23 -14.62 -5.62 5.35
C SER A 23 -13.68 -6.73 5.85
N CYS A 24 -12.51 -6.35 6.40
CA CYS A 24 -11.56 -7.25 7.06
C CYS A 24 -11.97 -7.64 8.49
N GLY A 25 -13.16 -7.22 8.95
CA GLY A 25 -13.68 -7.61 10.25
C GLY A 25 -13.30 -6.70 11.42
N TYR A 26 -12.67 -5.55 11.17
CA TYR A 26 -12.39 -4.56 12.21
C TYR A 26 -13.60 -3.65 12.48
N GLN A 27 -13.56 -2.95 13.61
CA GLN A 27 -14.43 -1.83 13.93
C GLN A 27 -13.65 -0.51 13.87
N VAL A 28 -13.96 0.34 12.89
CA VAL A 28 -13.31 1.66 12.80
C VAL A 28 -13.83 2.57 13.92
N LYS A 29 -12.92 3.05 14.77
CA LYS A 29 -13.24 3.90 15.93
C LYS A 29 -13.04 5.39 15.71
N GLY A 30 -12.15 5.77 14.80
CA GLY A 30 -11.91 7.17 14.48
C GLY A 30 -10.75 7.36 13.52
N TYR A 31 -10.49 8.63 13.23
CA TYR A 31 -9.45 9.08 12.32
C TYR A 31 -8.44 9.95 13.06
N TYR A 32 -7.22 10.02 12.52
CA TYR A 32 -6.21 10.99 12.92
C TYR A 32 -5.81 11.86 11.72
N HIS A 33 -5.92 13.17 11.88
CA HIS A 33 -5.53 14.14 10.85
C HIS A 33 -4.01 14.40 10.91
N TYR A 34 -3.39 14.95 9.86
CA TYR A 34 -1.94 15.23 9.89
C TYR A 34 -1.60 16.44 10.79
N ASN A 35 -2.55 17.36 10.97
CA ASN A 35 -2.46 18.54 11.84
C ASN A 35 -3.71 18.66 12.74
N ASN A 36 -3.75 19.67 13.60
CA ASN A 36 -4.81 19.87 14.59
C ASN A 36 -6.06 20.60 14.07
N GLU A 37 -6.08 21.03 12.80
CA GLU A 37 -7.13 21.91 12.26
C GLU A 37 -8.53 21.28 12.30
N ARG A 38 -8.59 19.95 12.27
CA ARG A 38 -9.84 19.18 12.14
C ARG A 38 -10.17 18.33 13.36
N ASN A 39 -9.50 18.57 14.49
CA ASN A 39 -9.71 17.82 15.72
C ASN A 39 -11.19 17.91 16.16
N ASN A 40 -11.75 16.79 16.60
CA ASN A 40 -13.15 16.62 17.04
C ASN A 40 -14.23 16.74 15.96
N GLU A 41 -13.88 17.06 14.71
CA GLU A 41 -14.84 17.00 13.60
C GLU A 41 -15.37 15.58 13.40
N VAL A 42 -16.60 15.47 12.92
CA VAL A 42 -17.16 14.20 12.46
C VAL A 42 -16.88 14.05 10.96
N TYR A 43 -16.15 12.99 10.61
CA TYR A 43 -15.81 12.63 9.24
C TYR A 43 -16.35 11.22 8.97
N PHE A 44 -17.26 11.11 8.00
CA PHE A 44 -17.93 9.84 7.63
C PHE A 44 -18.47 9.06 8.83
N GLY A 45 -19.14 9.76 9.76
CA GLY A 45 -19.80 9.16 10.93
C GLY A 45 -18.86 8.77 12.08
N LYS A 46 -17.57 9.06 12.00
CA LYS A 46 -16.61 8.87 13.12
C LYS A 46 -15.90 10.18 13.44
N LYS A 47 -15.36 10.29 14.65
CA LYS A 47 -14.59 11.46 15.06
C LYS A 47 -13.18 11.43 14.48
N ILE A 48 -12.67 12.60 14.11
CA ILE A 48 -11.25 12.88 14.03
C ILE A 48 -10.77 13.11 15.46
N ILE A 49 -10.04 12.15 16.03
CA ILE A 49 -9.72 12.10 17.46
C ILE A 49 -8.72 13.21 17.81
N SER A 50 -7.62 13.25 17.08
CA SER A 50 -6.58 14.27 17.22
C SER A 50 -5.72 14.30 15.95
N SER A 51 -4.64 15.07 15.98
CA SER A 51 -3.60 14.94 14.96
C SER A 51 -2.71 13.72 15.19
N THR A 52 -1.98 13.35 14.14
CA THR A 52 -0.95 12.31 14.15
C THR A 52 0.24 12.75 15.03
N ASN A 53 0.51 14.06 15.15
CA ASN A 53 1.55 14.57 16.05
C ASN A 53 1.15 14.38 17.53
N GLU A 54 -0.11 14.67 17.87
CA GLU A 54 -0.62 14.47 19.22
C GLU A 54 -0.79 12.99 19.55
N LEU A 55 -1.12 12.16 18.56
CA LEU A 55 -1.24 10.71 18.71
C LEU A 55 -0.01 10.10 19.40
N PHE A 56 1.20 10.44 18.94
CA PHE A 56 2.44 9.87 19.47
C PHE A 56 2.82 10.31 20.89
N ASN A 57 2.10 11.29 21.45
CA ASN A 57 2.21 11.71 22.85
C ASN A 57 1.32 10.88 23.79
N ASN A 58 0.44 10.04 23.26
CA ASN A 58 -0.44 9.16 24.02
C ASN A 58 0.13 7.73 24.10
N ASP A 59 -0.34 6.94 25.06
CA ASP A 59 -0.10 5.50 25.07
C ASP A 59 -0.97 4.84 23.99
N ILE A 60 -0.30 4.30 22.98
CA ILE A 60 -0.92 3.64 21.83
C ILE A 60 -0.54 2.17 21.73
N THR A 61 0.03 1.62 22.80
CA THR A 61 0.48 0.23 22.86
C THR A 61 -0.67 -0.71 22.54
N SER A 62 -0.43 -1.67 21.64
CA SER A 62 -1.41 -2.66 21.16
C SER A 62 -2.63 -2.11 20.40
N MET A 63 -2.72 -0.80 20.15
CA MET A 63 -3.77 -0.24 19.30
C MET A 63 -3.51 -0.57 17.83
N ASN A 64 -4.57 -0.88 17.05
CA ASN A 64 -4.43 -1.16 15.62
C ASN A 64 -4.61 0.12 14.78
N PHE A 65 -3.74 0.30 13.80
CA PHE A 65 -3.79 1.43 12.87
C PHE A 65 -3.72 0.98 11.42
N ALA A 66 -4.57 1.58 10.58
CA ALA A 66 -4.46 1.49 9.13
C ALA A 66 -4.03 2.84 8.55
N LEU A 67 -3.08 2.83 7.62
CA LEU A 67 -2.50 4.03 7.05
C LEU A 67 -3.09 4.30 5.66
N SER A 68 -3.65 5.49 5.45
CA SER A 68 -4.30 5.86 4.19
C SER A 68 -3.48 6.80 3.31
N MET A 69 -2.15 6.81 3.44
CA MET A 69 -1.28 7.66 2.61
C MET A 69 -0.85 6.92 1.36
N GLY A 70 -1.13 7.51 0.19
CA GLY A 70 -0.64 7.01 -1.10
C GLY A 70 0.87 7.22 -1.28
N ASN A 71 1.43 8.26 -0.68
CA ASN A 71 2.88 8.48 -0.66
C ASN A 71 3.58 7.41 0.20
N ASN A 72 4.49 6.66 -0.42
CA ASN A 72 5.18 5.54 0.21
C ASN A 72 6.04 5.99 1.41
N ASP A 73 6.79 7.09 1.29
CA ASP A 73 7.70 7.56 2.35
C ASP A 73 6.94 8.01 3.60
N ILE A 74 5.87 8.78 3.43
CA ILE A 74 5.01 9.19 4.55
C ILE A 74 4.38 7.96 5.20
N ARG A 75 3.84 7.02 4.40
CA ARG A 75 3.21 5.80 4.92
C ARG A 75 4.21 4.96 5.72
N LEU A 76 5.41 4.73 5.18
CA LEU A 76 6.42 3.89 5.82
C LEU A 76 6.99 4.53 7.09
N THR A 77 7.21 5.85 7.06
CA THR A 77 7.69 6.60 8.23
C THR A 77 6.70 6.49 9.38
N LEU A 78 5.41 6.76 9.13
CA LEU A 78 4.37 6.67 10.14
C LEU A 78 4.16 5.22 10.62
N ALA A 79 4.23 4.23 9.72
CA ALA A 79 4.12 2.83 10.10
C ALA A 79 5.29 2.36 10.98
N SER A 80 6.50 2.90 10.80
CA SER A 80 7.64 2.64 11.70
C SER A 80 7.40 3.26 13.08
N GLN A 81 7.04 4.56 13.12
CA GLN A 81 6.81 5.29 14.37
C GLN A 81 5.70 4.66 15.23
N LEU A 82 4.62 4.18 14.60
CA LEU A 82 3.56 3.44 15.28
C LEU A 82 4.10 2.17 15.95
N ARG A 83 4.86 1.36 15.21
CA ARG A 83 5.42 0.10 15.73
C ARG A 83 6.48 0.34 16.82
N GLU A 84 7.30 1.38 16.69
CA GLU A 84 8.27 1.81 17.71
C GLU A 84 7.59 2.19 19.04
N LYS A 85 6.35 2.70 18.97
CA LYS A 85 5.51 3.01 20.12
C LYS A 85 4.67 1.83 20.61
N GLY A 86 4.90 0.62 20.10
CA GLY A 86 4.19 -0.59 20.50
C GLY A 86 2.80 -0.73 19.89
N ALA A 87 2.41 0.13 18.95
CA ALA A 87 1.16 -0.03 18.21
C ALA A 87 1.27 -1.08 17.10
N MET A 88 0.12 -1.60 16.67
CA MET A 88 -0.01 -2.61 15.64
C MET A 88 -0.40 -1.97 14.31
N VAL A 89 0.26 -2.37 13.23
CA VAL A 89 -0.13 -2.05 11.86
C VAL A 89 -0.49 -3.37 11.18
N PRO A 90 -1.74 -3.85 11.35
CA PRO A 90 -2.15 -5.14 10.82
C PRO A 90 -2.23 -5.11 9.30
N SER A 91 -2.08 -6.28 8.67
CA SER A 91 -2.38 -6.44 7.25
C SER A 91 -3.91 -6.39 7.04
N LEU A 92 -4.34 -5.68 6.01
CA LEU A 92 -5.75 -5.59 5.60
C LEU A 92 -5.93 -6.32 4.27
N ILE A 93 -6.45 -7.55 4.33
CA ILE A 93 -6.64 -8.41 3.17
C ILE A 93 -8.15 -8.56 2.95
N HIS A 94 -8.67 -7.95 1.87
CA HIS A 94 -10.10 -8.02 1.57
C HIS A 94 -10.54 -9.49 1.40
N PRO A 95 -11.76 -9.89 1.83
CA PRO A 95 -12.23 -11.28 1.71
C PRO A 95 -12.28 -11.85 0.29
N SER A 96 -12.24 -11.01 -0.75
CA SER A 96 -12.23 -11.44 -2.15
C SER A 96 -10.82 -11.61 -2.74
N VAL A 97 -9.77 -11.44 -1.95
CA VAL A 97 -8.39 -11.65 -2.40
C VAL A 97 -8.12 -13.14 -2.52
N GLU A 98 -7.48 -13.52 -3.63
CA GLU A 98 -6.95 -14.86 -3.80
C GLU A 98 -5.43 -14.81 -3.57
N VAL A 99 -4.95 -15.58 -2.60
CA VAL A 99 -3.52 -15.76 -2.34
C VAL A 99 -3.19 -17.23 -2.51
N SER A 100 -2.24 -17.54 -3.40
CA SER A 100 -1.75 -18.90 -3.56
C SER A 100 -1.19 -19.44 -2.25
N ALA A 101 -1.41 -20.73 -1.97
CA ALA A 101 -0.85 -21.40 -0.79
C ALA A 101 0.69 -21.40 -0.73
N SER A 102 1.35 -21.16 -1.86
CA SER A 102 2.82 -21.06 -1.96
C SER A 102 3.34 -19.63 -1.93
N ALA A 103 2.45 -18.63 -1.88
CA ALA A 103 2.82 -17.23 -1.78
C ALA A 103 3.03 -16.82 -0.32
N THR A 104 3.81 -15.77 -0.09
CA THR A 104 4.03 -15.18 1.22
C THR A 104 3.58 -13.72 1.25
N VAL A 105 2.99 -13.31 2.36
CA VAL A 105 2.50 -11.94 2.56
C VAL A 105 3.04 -11.41 3.87
N GLY A 106 3.74 -10.28 3.82
CA GLY A 106 4.33 -9.62 4.97
C GLY A 106 3.31 -8.89 5.85
N GLU A 107 3.82 -8.32 6.95
CA GLU A 107 3.04 -7.50 7.88
C GLU A 107 2.67 -6.14 7.28
N GLY A 108 1.55 -5.56 7.74
CA GLY A 108 1.10 -4.23 7.31
C GLY A 108 0.72 -4.14 5.83
N VAL A 109 0.61 -5.29 5.14
CA VAL A 109 0.25 -5.34 3.72
C VAL A 109 -1.24 -5.04 3.56
N ILE A 110 -1.58 -4.26 2.54
CA ILE A 110 -2.96 -3.99 2.16
C ILE A 110 -3.24 -4.64 0.81
N LEU A 111 -4.09 -5.67 0.78
CA LEU A 111 -4.59 -6.30 -0.45
C LEU A 111 -6.07 -5.95 -0.62
N LYS A 112 -6.39 -5.17 -1.65
CA LYS A 112 -7.75 -4.69 -1.91
C LYS A 112 -8.57 -5.68 -2.73
N ARG A 113 -9.76 -5.29 -3.18
CA ARG A 113 -10.75 -6.21 -3.78
C ARG A 113 -10.18 -6.89 -5.02
N ASN A 114 -10.42 -8.19 -5.14
CA ASN A 114 -10.11 -9.00 -6.33
C ASN A 114 -8.63 -8.95 -6.73
N VAL A 115 -7.74 -8.77 -5.75
CA VAL A 115 -6.31 -8.97 -5.96
C VAL A 115 -6.02 -10.46 -6.06
N SER A 116 -5.17 -10.83 -7.01
CA SER A 116 -4.66 -12.19 -7.17
C SER A 116 -3.15 -12.20 -6.94
N ILE A 117 -2.69 -12.89 -5.89
CA ILE A 117 -1.28 -13.17 -5.64
C ILE A 117 -1.00 -14.63 -6.01
N GLN A 118 -0.26 -14.85 -7.08
CA GLN A 118 -0.05 -16.19 -7.66
C GLN A 118 1.09 -16.97 -6.99
N ALA A 119 1.33 -18.18 -7.48
CA ALA A 119 2.23 -19.15 -6.85
C ALA A 119 3.68 -18.69 -6.75
N VAL A 120 4.34 -19.02 -5.64
CA VAL A 120 5.76 -18.74 -5.40
C VAL A 120 6.09 -17.24 -5.49
N THR A 121 5.15 -16.39 -5.10
CA THR A 121 5.28 -14.93 -5.11
C THR A 121 5.40 -14.41 -3.67
N SER A 122 6.24 -13.41 -3.45
CA SER A 122 6.38 -12.75 -2.15
C SER A 122 5.89 -11.31 -2.18
N ILE A 123 5.11 -10.91 -1.17
CA ILE A 123 4.66 -9.53 -0.97
C ILE A 123 5.26 -9.00 0.33
N GLY A 124 6.16 -8.04 0.19
CA GLY A 124 6.91 -7.44 1.28
C GLY A 124 6.08 -6.55 2.19
N LYS A 125 6.62 -6.31 3.39
CA LYS A 125 6.00 -5.50 4.46
C LYS A 125 5.53 -4.12 3.97
N ASP A 126 4.39 -3.64 4.50
CA ASP A 126 3.83 -2.30 4.24
C ASP A 126 3.54 -1.97 2.74
N THR A 127 3.46 -3.01 1.90
CA THR A 127 3.09 -2.90 0.48
C THR A 127 1.57 -2.83 0.31
N ILE A 128 1.14 -2.05 -0.68
CA ILE A 128 -0.27 -1.95 -1.08
C ILE A 128 -0.42 -2.58 -2.47
N VAL A 129 -1.36 -3.51 -2.60
CA VAL A 129 -1.86 -4.00 -3.90
C VAL A 129 -3.33 -3.65 -4.01
N ALA A 130 -3.65 -2.74 -4.93
CA ALA A 130 -4.96 -2.14 -5.06
C ALA A 130 -5.90 -2.97 -5.95
N ASP A 131 -7.16 -2.55 -6.05
CA ASP A 131 -8.26 -3.38 -6.56
C ASP A 131 -8.01 -3.91 -7.98
N ASN A 132 -8.38 -5.16 -8.21
CA ASN A 132 -8.29 -5.85 -9.50
C ASN A 132 -6.86 -5.94 -10.07
N SER A 133 -5.83 -5.88 -9.22
CA SER A 133 -4.44 -6.06 -9.63
C SER A 133 -3.99 -7.51 -9.48
N VAL A 134 -3.05 -7.93 -10.33
CA VAL A 134 -2.49 -9.29 -10.33
C VAL A 134 -0.98 -9.20 -10.15
N VAL A 135 -0.46 -10.00 -9.21
CA VAL A 135 0.97 -10.28 -9.11
C VAL A 135 1.17 -11.72 -9.52
N CYS A 136 1.74 -11.91 -10.71
CA CYS A 136 1.93 -13.22 -11.31
C CYS A 136 2.97 -14.05 -10.55
N HIS A 137 2.99 -15.34 -10.85
CA HIS A 137 3.81 -16.33 -10.16
C HIS A 137 5.31 -16.01 -10.25
N HIS A 138 6.09 -16.47 -9.26
CA HIS A 138 7.55 -16.31 -9.21
C HIS A 138 8.00 -14.84 -9.28
N SER A 139 7.22 -13.93 -8.68
CA SER A 139 7.56 -12.52 -8.61
C SER A 139 7.81 -12.12 -7.17
N ASP A 140 8.73 -11.18 -6.97
CA ASP A 140 9.11 -10.69 -5.65
C ASP A 140 8.77 -9.21 -5.56
N VAL A 141 8.00 -8.83 -4.55
CA VAL A 141 7.66 -7.43 -4.29
C VAL A 141 8.25 -7.04 -2.96
N ASP A 142 9.26 -6.19 -2.96
CA ASP A 142 9.91 -5.71 -1.75
C ASP A 142 8.96 -4.81 -0.92
N MET A 143 9.45 -4.40 0.25
CA MET A 143 8.67 -3.60 1.19
C MET A 143 8.25 -2.24 0.64
N GLY A 144 7.06 -1.80 1.05
CA GLY A 144 6.58 -0.44 0.86
C GLY A 144 6.19 -0.08 -0.57
N CYS A 145 6.03 -1.06 -1.46
CA CYS A 145 5.56 -0.81 -2.81
C CYS A 145 4.10 -0.35 -2.83
N PHE A 146 3.69 0.31 -3.91
CA PHE A 146 2.30 0.63 -4.18
C PHE A 146 1.95 0.20 -5.60
N ILE A 147 1.11 -0.83 -5.72
CA ILE A 147 0.61 -1.35 -6.98
C ILE A 147 -0.83 -0.89 -7.14
N ALA A 148 -1.06 0.13 -7.96
CA ALA A 148 -2.37 0.75 -8.13
C ALA A 148 -3.31 -0.14 -8.95
N SER A 149 -4.61 0.19 -8.90
CA SER A 149 -5.70 -0.67 -9.36
C SER A 149 -5.57 -1.08 -10.83
N GLY A 150 -5.99 -2.31 -11.13
CA GLY A 150 -6.01 -2.88 -12.47
C GLY A 150 -4.62 -3.15 -13.07
N SER A 151 -3.57 -3.15 -12.26
CA SER A 151 -2.21 -3.36 -12.74
C SER A 151 -1.84 -4.84 -12.74
N ILE A 152 -1.04 -5.25 -13.71
CA ILE A 152 -0.53 -6.62 -13.85
C ILE A 152 0.99 -6.58 -13.73
N VAL A 153 1.52 -7.20 -12.68
CA VAL A 153 2.95 -7.49 -12.53
C VAL A 153 3.22 -8.88 -13.09
N GLY A 154 3.93 -8.94 -14.21
CA GLY A 154 4.28 -10.17 -14.91
C GLY A 154 5.12 -11.12 -14.06
N ALA A 155 5.13 -12.40 -14.45
CA ALA A 155 5.92 -13.42 -13.78
C ALA A 155 7.42 -13.15 -13.93
N TYR A 156 8.18 -13.55 -12.91
CA TYR A 156 9.64 -13.36 -12.84
C TYR A 156 10.07 -11.89 -12.81
N THR A 157 9.23 -11.03 -12.24
CA THR A 157 9.54 -9.60 -12.03
C THR A 157 9.80 -9.33 -10.56
N HIS A 158 10.92 -8.68 -10.27
CA HIS A 158 11.23 -8.14 -8.95
C HIS A 158 10.88 -6.65 -8.91
N LEU A 159 9.97 -6.26 -8.03
CA LEU A 159 9.79 -4.85 -7.65
C LEU A 159 10.62 -4.57 -6.41
N GLU A 160 11.62 -3.70 -6.53
CA GLU A 160 12.44 -3.28 -5.39
C GLU A 160 11.67 -2.33 -4.46
N LYS A 161 12.28 -1.95 -3.34
CA LYS A 161 11.63 -1.19 -2.27
C LYS A 161 10.97 0.09 -2.80
N LYS A 162 9.82 0.44 -2.23
CA LYS A 162 9.12 1.72 -2.48
C LYS A 162 8.72 1.99 -3.93
N VAL A 163 8.73 0.99 -4.81
CA VAL A 163 8.26 1.15 -6.19
C VAL A 163 6.80 1.58 -6.23
N PHE A 164 6.48 2.50 -7.13
CA PHE A 164 5.11 2.90 -7.43
C PHE A 164 4.72 2.45 -8.84
N ILE A 165 3.70 1.60 -8.93
CA ILE A 165 3.09 1.15 -10.18
C ILE A 165 1.73 1.84 -10.31
N GLY A 166 1.59 2.71 -11.30
CA GLY A 166 0.36 3.45 -11.60
C GLY A 166 -0.79 2.57 -12.09
N GLN A 167 -2.01 3.12 -12.10
CA GLN A 167 -3.22 2.37 -12.45
C GLN A 167 -3.15 1.78 -13.86
N GLY A 168 -3.62 0.55 -14.04
CA GLY A 168 -3.69 -0.09 -15.36
C GLY A 168 -2.33 -0.34 -16.01
N VAL A 169 -1.23 -0.37 -15.24
CA VAL A 169 0.09 -0.71 -15.77
C VAL A 169 0.14 -2.20 -16.10
N THR A 170 0.80 -2.53 -17.21
CA THR A 170 1.10 -3.91 -17.58
C THR A 170 2.61 -4.12 -17.67
N ILE A 171 3.12 -5.07 -16.90
CA ILE A 171 4.48 -5.60 -17.01
C ILE A 171 4.33 -7.02 -17.60
N PRO A 172 4.69 -7.28 -18.87
CA PRO A 172 4.54 -8.61 -19.44
C PRO A 172 5.51 -9.62 -18.82
N SER A 173 5.02 -10.82 -18.52
CA SER A 173 5.82 -11.90 -17.93
C SER A 173 7.10 -12.18 -18.72
N GLY A 174 8.22 -12.29 -18.01
CA GLY A 174 9.54 -12.57 -18.58
C GLY A 174 10.15 -11.45 -19.44
N LYS A 175 9.53 -10.27 -19.53
CA LYS A 175 10.11 -9.10 -20.22
C LYS A 175 10.93 -8.20 -19.33
N VAL A 176 10.56 -8.11 -18.06
CA VAL A 176 11.16 -7.20 -17.08
C VAL A 176 11.59 -8.02 -15.88
N LYS A 177 12.89 -7.99 -15.58
CA LYS A 177 13.48 -8.66 -14.43
C LYS A 177 13.38 -7.81 -13.18
N SER A 178 13.64 -6.50 -13.29
CA SER A 178 13.63 -5.60 -12.14
C SER A 178 12.98 -4.24 -12.45
N ILE A 179 12.22 -3.73 -11.48
CA ILE A 179 11.85 -2.33 -11.34
C ILE A 179 12.56 -1.79 -10.10
N GLY A 180 13.51 -0.89 -10.31
CA GLY A 180 14.45 -0.43 -9.28
C GLY A 180 13.81 0.38 -8.14
N GLU A 181 14.50 0.45 -7.01
CA GLU A 181 14.00 1.09 -5.79
C GLU A 181 13.46 2.51 -6.04
N GLY A 182 12.27 2.79 -5.52
CA GLY A 182 11.63 4.11 -5.65
C GLY A 182 11.33 4.53 -7.09
N ALA A 183 11.39 3.62 -8.07
CA ALA A 183 10.95 3.90 -9.42
C ALA A 183 9.43 4.17 -9.47
N PHE A 184 9.03 4.96 -10.45
CA PHE A 184 7.64 5.35 -10.68
C PHE A 184 7.23 4.97 -12.10
N VAL A 185 6.28 4.07 -12.23
CA VAL A 185 5.67 3.70 -13.51
C VAL A 185 4.33 4.42 -13.63
N GLY A 186 4.20 5.30 -14.62
CA GLY A 186 2.97 6.05 -14.85
C GLY A 186 1.76 5.17 -15.20
N ALA A 187 0.56 5.69 -14.94
CA ALA A 187 -0.68 4.97 -15.25
C ALA A 187 -0.79 4.61 -16.74
N GLY A 188 -1.33 3.43 -17.03
CA GLY A 188 -1.53 2.92 -18.39
C GLY A 188 -0.25 2.50 -19.12
N SER A 189 0.90 2.48 -18.44
CA SER A 189 2.16 2.11 -19.06
C SER A 189 2.30 0.61 -19.36
N VAL A 190 2.97 0.29 -20.47
CA VAL A 190 3.38 -1.08 -20.80
C VAL A 190 4.90 -1.18 -20.70
N VAL A 191 5.39 -1.76 -19.60
CA VAL A 191 6.81 -1.81 -19.29
C VAL A 191 7.43 -3.06 -19.90
N ILE A 192 8.36 -2.88 -20.83
CA ILE A 192 8.98 -3.98 -21.59
C ILE A 192 10.50 -4.08 -21.41
N LYS A 193 11.06 -3.30 -20.48
CA LYS A 193 12.48 -3.26 -20.11
C LYS A 193 12.61 -2.98 -18.62
N ASP A 194 13.74 -3.37 -18.04
CA ASP A 194 14.09 -3.02 -16.66
C ASP A 194 14.06 -1.50 -16.46
N VAL A 195 13.64 -1.08 -15.27
CA VAL A 195 13.52 0.33 -14.88
C VAL A 195 14.53 0.61 -13.79
N ALA A 196 15.32 1.67 -13.93
CA ALA A 196 16.37 2.00 -12.98
C ALA A 196 15.80 2.55 -11.66
N LYS A 197 16.63 2.51 -10.61
CA LYS A 197 16.35 3.14 -9.31
C LYS A 197 15.97 4.61 -9.48
N HIS A 198 14.88 5.03 -8.83
CA HIS A 198 14.32 6.39 -8.90
C HIS A 198 13.94 6.87 -10.31
N GLU A 199 13.85 5.99 -11.29
CA GLU A 199 13.44 6.35 -12.64
C GLU A 199 11.92 6.50 -12.74
N VAL A 200 11.48 7.53 -13.45
CA VAL A 200 10.09 7.71 -13.87
C VAL A 200 9.96 7.26 -15.31
N VAL A 201 9.10 6.27 -15.57
CA VAL A 201 8.77 5.82 -16.92
C VAL A 201 7.28 5.96 -17.21
N ILE A 202 6.93 6.35 -18.44
CA ILE A 202 5.54 6.51 -18.89
C ILE A 202 5.33 6.03 -20.34
N GLY A 203 4.07 5.78 -20.72
CA GLY A 203 3.67 5.45 -22.09
C GLY A 203 3.62 3.96 -22.43
N ASN A 204 3.28 3.67 -23.70
CA ASN A 204 3.22 2.32 -24.28
C ASN A 204 3.98 2.32 -25.63
N PRO A 205 5.18 1.71 -25.71
CA PRO A 205 5.93 1.14 -24.60
C PRO A 205 6.38 2.22 -23.60
N ALA A 206 6.58 1.83 -22.34
CA ALA A 206 7.08 2.72 -21.31
C ALA A 206 8.49 3.21 -21.66
N LYS A 207 8.71 4.52 -21.54
CA LYS A 207 9.99 5.17 -21.81
C LYS A 207 10.36 6.07 -20.63
N HIS A 208 11.66 6.26 -20.47
CA HIS A 208 12.23 7.24 -19.57
C HIS A 208 11.56 8.61 -19.72
N LEU A 209 11.14 9.19 -18.60
CA LEU A 209 10.66 10.57 -18.51
C LEU A 209 11.68 11.44 -17.78
N ARG A 210 12.08 11.01 -16.58
CA ARG A 210 13.05 11.71 -15.70
C ARG A 210 13.48 10.80 -14.55
N PHE A 211 14.44 11.24 -13.75
CA PHE A 211 14.71 10.68 -12.42
C PHE A 211 14.04 11.50 -11.31
N ILE A 212 13.75 10.86 -10.19
CA ILE A 212 13.31 11.47 -8.93
C ILE A 212 14.55 11.73 -8.08
N GLU A 213 14.67 12.94 -7.53
CA GLU A 213 15.69 13.23 -6.52
C GLU A 213 15.27 12.61 -5.18
N PRO A 214 16.17 11.89 -4.47
CA PRO A 214 15.88 11.27 -3.17
C PRO A 214 15.56 12.28 -2.06
#